data_AF-A0A9E6ANS6-F1
#
_entry.id   AF-A0A9E6ANS6-F1
#
_cell.length_a   1.000
_cell.length_b   1.000
_cell.length_c   1.000
_cell.angle_alpha   90.00
_cell.angle_beta   90.00
_cell.angle_gamma   90.00
#
_symmetry.space_group_name_H-M   'P 1'
#
loop_
_entity.id
_entity.type
_entity.pdbx_description
1 polymer ?
#
loop_
_entity_poly.entity_id
_entity_poly.type
_entity_poly.pdbx_seq_one_letter_code
_entity_poly.pdbx_strand_id
1 'polypeptide(L)'
;MKREKKLTKRERKALKPGPKPPAGHDHQHIHCISCGRHIDAPEFSAPIPKAQYITCDHGSRFPSCTSCMAGSQALIDEHERTGQQVNAAPAFH
;
A
#
# COMPACT_ATOMS: atom_id res chain seq x y z
N MET A 1 -28.09 -53.80 13.00
CA MET A 1 -27.99 -52.53 12.24
C MET A 1 -26.86 -51.68 12.84
N LYS A 2 -25.73 -51.53 12.16
CA LYS A 2 -24.56 -50.77 12.66
C LYS A 2 -24.78 -49.29 12.37
N ARG A 3 -24.89 -48.45 13.42
CA ARG A 3 -25.01 -46.98 13.29
C ARG A 3 -23.69 -46.41 12.81
N GLU A 4 -23.72 -45.73 11.67
CA GLU A 4 -22.57 -45.02 11.10
C GLU A 4 -22.19 -43.83 12.00
N LYS A 5 -20.89 -43.69 12.28
CA LYS A 5 -20.35 -42.62 13.12
C LYS A 5 -20.55 -41.27 12.41
N LYS A 6 -21.42 -40.42 12.95
CA LYS A 6 -21.57 -39.04 12.47
C LYS A 6 -20.32 -38.26 12.86
N LEU A 7 -19.56 -37.80 11.86
CA LEU A 7 -18.43 -36.89 12.05
C LEU A 7 -18.85 -35.67 12.90
N THR A 8 -18.01 -35.30 13.84
CA THR A 8 -18.24 -34.11 14.67
C THR A 8 -18.02 -32.83 13.85
N LYS A 9 -18.64 -31.73 14.27
CA LYS A 9 -18.56 -30.42 13.59
C LYS A 9 -17.11 -29.95 13.38
N ARG A 10 -16.19 -30.39 14.25
CA ARG A 10 -14.76 -30.06 14.26
C ARG A 10 -14.00 -30.79 13.15
N GLU A 11 -14.27 -32.07 12.97
CA GLU A 11 -13.66 -32.90 11.90
C GLU A 11 -14.15 -32.46 10.52
N ARG A 12 -15.42 -32.05 10.41
CA ARG A 12 -15.98 -31.51 9.17
C ARG A 12 -15.35 -30.18 8.74
N LYS A 13 -14.70 -29.45 9.67
CA LYS A 13 -14.00 -28.19 9.39
C LYS A 13 -12.56 -28.41 8.93
N ALA A 14 -11.93 -29.51 9.35
CA ALA A 14 -10.56 -29.89 8.94
C ALA A 14 -10.50 -30.45 7.51
N LEU A 15 -11.60 -31.02 7.01
CA LEU A 15 -11.71 -31.58 5.65
C LEU A 15 -12.03 -30.55 4.57
N LYS A 16 -12.28 -29.29 4.94
CA LYS A 16 -12.46 -28.21 3.95
C LYS A 16 -11.09 -27.60 3.68
N PRO A 17 -10.58 -27.57 2.43
CA PRO A 17 -9.46 -26.71 2.10
C PRO A 17 -9.82 -25.31 2.59
N GLY A 18 -8.94 -24.71 3.38
CA GLY A 18 -9.15 -23.40 3.99
C GLY A 18 -9.59 -22.37 2.93
N PRO A 19 -10.29 -21.30 3.36
CA PRO A 19 -10.69 -20.26 2.43
C PRO A 19 -9.47 -19.82 1.62
N LYS A 20 -9.55 -19.97 0.29
CA LYS A 20 -8.63 -19.30 -0.63
C LYS A 20 -8.57 -17.83 -0.18
N PRO A 21 -7.38 -17.23 -0.03
CA PRO A 21 -7.32 -15.79 0.23
C PRO A 21 -8.19 -15.12 -0.84
N PRO A 22 -9.07 -14.18 -0.47
CA PRO A 22 -9.83 -13.46 -1.46
C PRO A 22 -8.83 -12.87 -2.45
N ALA A 23 -9.04 -13.08 -3.74
CA ALA A 23 -8.45 -12.24 -4.77
C ALA A 23 -9.10 -10.85 -4.64
N GLY A 24 -8.77 -10.16 -3.55
CA GLY A 24 -9.08 -8.76 -3.37
C GLY A 24 -8.11 -8.01 -4.27
N HIS A 25 -8.64 -7.26 -5.22
CA HIS A 25 -7.89 -6.17 -5.82
C HIS A 25 -7.55 -5.23 -4.67
N ASP A 26 -6.35 -5.40 -4.11
CA ASP A 26 -5.81 -4.54 -3.07
C ASP A 26 -5.50 -3.21 -3.77
N HIS A 27 -6.51 -2.35 -3.86
CA HIS A 27 -6.34 -0.97 -4.29
C HIS A 27 -5.53 -0.29 -3.20
N GLN A 28 -4.20 -0.46 -3.22
CA GLN A 28 -3.32 0.28 -2.33
C GLN A 28 -3.57 1.76 -2.57
N HIS A 29 -4.05 2.45 -1.53
CA HIS A 29 -4.28 3.88 -1.54
C HIS A 29 -2.93 4.58 -1.47
N ILE A 30 -2.32 4.84 -2.64
CA ILE A 30 -1.03 5.53 -2.73
C ILE A 30 -1.32 7.02 -2.96
N HIS A 31 -0.86 7.90 -2.08
CA HIS A 31 -1.11 9.35 -2.21
C HIS A 31 0.19 10.12 -2.31
N CYS A 32 0.25 11.18 -3.12
CA CYS A 32 1.42 12.05 -3.18
C CYS A 32 1.66 12.73 -1.82
N ILE A 33 2.89 12.62 -1.28
CA ILE A 33 3.21 13.25 0.01
C ILE A 33 3.12 14.77 0.00
N SER A 34 3.22 15.43 -1.16
CA SER A 34 3.23 16.89 -1.24
C SER A 34 1.84 17.49 -1.47
N CYS A 35 0.99 16.86 -2.29
CA CYS A 35 -0.34 17.40 -2.59
C CYS A 35 -1.49 16.56 -2.03
N GLY A 36 -1.28 15.29 -1.69
CA GLY A 36 -2.34 14.39 -1.20
C GLY A 36 -3.18 13.73 -2.30
N ARG A 37 -2.87 14.00 -3.58
CA ARG A 37 -3.57 13.39 -4.73
C ARG A 37 -3.38 11.88 -4.70
N HIS A 38 -4.46 11.13 -4.94
CA HIS A 38 -4.38 9.69 -5.20
C HIS A 38 -3.54 9.39 -6.46
N ILE A 39 -2.72 8.36 -6.38
CA ILE A 39 -1.85 7.85 -7.43
C ILE A 39 -2.18 6.37 -7.60
N ASP A 40 -2.57 5.99 -8.81
CA ASP A 40 -2.82 4.59 -9.11
C ASP A 40 -1.50 3.82 -9.28
N ALA A 41 -1.45 2.56 -8.84
CA ALA A 41 -0.29 1.68 -9.05
C ALA A 41 0.27 1.67 -10.50
N PRO A 42 -0.54 1.65 -11.57
CA PRO A 42 -0.03 1.76 -12.95
C PRO A 42 0.65 3.09 -13.27
N GLU A 43 0.40 4.18 -12.54
CA GLU A 43 1.03 5.48 -12.81
C GLU A 43 2.55 5.49 -12.53
N PHE A 44 3.04 4.53 -11.74
CA PHE A 44 4.48 4.33 -11.46
C PHE A 44 5.20 3.56 -12.56
N SER A 45 4.49 2.68 -13.28
CA SER A 45 5.08 1.73 -14.23
C SER A 45 4.68 2.00 -15.69
N ALA A 46 3.93 3.09 -15.94
CA ALA A 46 3.55 3.50 -17.29
C ALA A 46 4.80 3.88 -18.13
N PRO A 47 4.74 3.77 -19.48
CA PRO A 47 5.85 4.17 -20.36
C PRO A 47 6.31 5.62 -20.13
N ILE A 48 5.38 6.48 -19.72
CA ILE A 48 5.64 7.82 -19.20
C ILE A 48 5.10 7.84 -17.77
N PRO A 49 5.96 7.68 -16.74
CA PRO A 49 5.52 7.60 -15.36
C PRO A 49 4.93 8.95 -14.93
N LYS A 50 3.74 8.91 -14.32
CA LYS A 50 3.09 10.10 -13.75
C LYS A 50 3.41 10.26 -12.26
N ALA A 51 4.01 9.24 -11.66
CA ALA A 51 4.44 9.23 -10.28
C ALA A 51 5.78 8.50 -10.10
N GLN A 52 6.50 8.84 -9.04
CA GLN A 52 7.77 8.24 -8.65
C GLN A 52 7.85 8.08 -7.14
N TYR A 53 8.71 7.16 -6.70
CA TYR A 53 9.09 7.04 -5.29
C TYR A 53 10.38 7.82 -5.06
N ILE A 54 10.36 8.72 -4.08
CA ILE A 54 11.55 9.40 -3.57
C ILE A 54 12.03 8.63 -2.35
N THR A 55 13.34 8.39 -2.27
CA THR A 55 13.95 7.63 -1.16
C THR A 55 14.75 8.60 -0.30
N CYS A 56 14.58 8.52 1.02
CA CYS A 56 15.44 9.25 1.97
C CYS A 56 16.71 8.45 2.32
N ASP A 57 17.70 9.08 2.92
CA ASP A 57 19.01 8.49 3.28
C ASP A 57 18.89 7.25 4.19
N HIS A 58 17.87 7.21 5.06
CA HIS A 58 17.58 6.05 5.92
C HIS A 58 16.77 4.94 5.22
N GLY A 59 16.51 5.07 3.92
CA GLY A 59 15.96 4.01 3.06
C GLY A 59 14.43 3.94 2.97
N SER A 60 13.70 4.88 3.58
CA SER A 60 12.23 4.94 3.44
C SER A 60 11.84 5.55 2.10
N ARG A 61 10.73 5.08 1.52
CA ARG A 61 10.27 5.48 0.18
C ARG A 61 8.93 6.17 0.26
N PHE A 62 8.82 7.31 -0.43
CA PHE A 62 7.64 8.16 -0.39
C PHE A 62 7.09 8.41 -1.79
N PRO A 63 5.80 8.19 -2.02
CA PRO A 63 5.17 8.44 -3.31
C PRO A 63 5.04 9.94 -3.61
N SER A 64 5.38 10.34 -4.84
CA SER A 64 5.18 11.69 -5.35
C SER A 64 4.66 11.66 -6.78
N CYS A 65 3.70 12.54 -7.12
CA CYS A 65 3.36 12.77 -8.51
C CYS A 65 4.44 13.64 -9.17
N THR A 66 4.65 13.46 -10.47
CA THR A 66 5.69 14.17 -11.24
C THR A 66 5.60 15.70 -11.14
N SER A 67 4.40 16.24 -10.98
CA SER A 67 4.19 17.69 -10.79
C SER A 67 4.67 18.22 -9.45
N CYS A 68 4.79 17.37 -8.42
CA CYS A 68 5.14 17.76 -7.06
C CYS A 68 6.53 17.29 -6.63
N MET A 69 7.38 16.82 -7.56
CA MET A 69 8.72 16.29 -7.25
C MET A 69 9.56 17.27 -6.41
N ALA A 70 9.60 18.55 -6.77
CA ALA A 70 10.35 19.55 -6.03
C ALA A 70 9.82 19.78 -4.59
N GLY A 71 8.49 19.85 -4.43
CA GLY A 71 7.87 20.00 -3.12
C GLY A 71 8.04 18.75 -2.25
N SER A 72 7.92 17.57 -2.84
CA SER A 72 8.19 16.31 -2.15
C SER A 72 9.65 16.20 -1.72
N GLN A 73 10.61 16.59 -2.57
CA GLN A 73 12.02 16.58 -2.19
C GLN A 73 12.29 17.51 -1.00
N ALA A 74 11.70 18.70 -0.96
CA ALA A 74 11.84 19.61 0.18
C ALA A 74 11.26 19.03 1.48
N LEU A 75 10.16 18.27 1.42
CA LEU A 75 9.62 17.56 2.58
C LEU A 75 10.54 16.42 3.06
N ILE A 76 11.24 15.75 2.14
CA ILE A 76 12.24 14.73 2.49
C ILE A 76 13.48 15.36 3.10
N ASP A 77 14.00 16.43 2.51
CA ASP A 77 15.15 17.17 3.03
C ASP A 77 14.88 17.66 4.47
N GLU A 78 13.67 18.18 4.72
CA GLU A 78 13.27 18.60 6.06
C GLU A 78 13.20 17.42 7.06
N HIS A 79 12.65 16.29 6.61
CA HIS A 79 12.62 15.04 7.38
C HIS A 79 14.03 14.56 7.75
N GLU A 80 14.98 14.61 6.81
CA GLU A 80 16.37 14.20 7.03
C GLU A 80 17.11 15.17 7.95
N ARG A 81 16.93 16.48 7.72
CA ARG A 81 17.57 17.55 8.50
C ARG A 81 17.12 17.54 9.96
N THR A 82 15.85 17.26 10.21
CA THR A 82 15.26 17.34 11.57
C THR A 82 15.15 15.99 12.27
N GLY A 83 15.22 14.89 11.52
CA GLY A 83 14.91 13.55 12.01
C GLY A 83 13.42 13.36 12.38
N GLN A 84 12.56 14.33 12.09
CA GLN A 84 11.11 14.23 12.35
C GLN A 84 10.40 13.57 11.18
N GLN A 85 9.20 13.03 11.40
CA GLN A 85 8.38 12.44 10.33
C GLN A 85 8.12 13.41 9.16
N VAL A 86 8.02 12.85 7.94
CA VAL A 86 7.61 13.61 6.75
C VAL A 86 6.23 14.22 6.97
N ASN A 87 6.13 15.54 6.84
CA ASN A 87 4.87 16.27 6.97
C ASN A 87 4.04 16.15 5.68
N ALA A 88 3.44 14.97 5.48
CA ALA A 88 2.68 14.66 4.27
C ALA A 88 1.33 15.41 4.23
N ALA A 89 0.94 15.83 3.03
CA ALA A 89 -0.37 16.42 2.78
C ALA A 89 -1.51 15.41 3.02
N PRO A 90 -2.69 15.88 3.49
CA PRO A 90 -3.83 15.01 3.68
C PRO A 90 -4.34 14.45 2.34
N ALA A 91 -4.73 13.18 2.34
CA ALA A 91 -5.32 12.54 1.17
C ALA A 91 -6.62 13.25 0.76
N PHE A 92 -6.79 13.51 -0.54
CA PHE A 92 -8.05 13.96 -1.12
C PHE A 92 -8.44 13.06 -2.29
N HIS A 93 -9.76 12.87 -2.46
CA HIS A 93 -10.38 11.92 -3.37
C HIS A 93 -11.39 12.63 -4.26
#